data_AF-A0A8H7N2L5-F1
#
_entry.id   AF-A0A8H7N2L5-F1
#
_cell.length_a   1.000
_cell.length_b   1.000
_cell.length_c   1.000
_cell.angle_alpha   90.00
_cell.angle_beta   90.00
_cell.angle_gamma   90.00
#
_symmetry.space_group_name_H-M   'P 1'
#
loop_
_entity.id
_entity.type
_entity.pdbx_description
1 polymer ?
#
loop_
_entity_poly.entity_id
_entity_poly.type
_entity_poly.pdbx_seq_one_letter_code
_entity_poly.pdbx_strand_id
1 'polypeptide(L)'
;MEFKRGIDTLTRQRGPPKLDDEFDVQLALENHAALICQWTVDGGDNFFLRSPWKEFVDRAAVSAVGVSEKRKDVYAIGRYYVYWPSLLQDFKRLNSERDEPTRMAQAERLGRIVSALDVDVRAKGDCLLEKAYKLGSIKQRADPKTPIGARYDIACLDSLQLLVSYAMWAVICNRMIHHLRMVQGLAPSPSLDKDHRNFCRQIWMCIPYIQELGGTTSILFVAPLYLSYEGATEELEKQYLFDYITEVTRKRGRLMENLQNLERLVLNTARAMAAREELAH
;
A
#
# COMPACT_ATOMS: atom_id res chain seq x y z
N MET A 1 1.48 -20.94 -6.74
CA MET A 1 2.89 -20.47 -6.83
C MET A 1 3.37 -20.49 -8.29
N GLU A 2 2.99 -21.48 -9.10
CA GLU A 2 3.38 -21.59 -10.52
C GLU A 2 2.83 -20.47 -11.43
N PHE A 3 1.56 -20.06 -11.25
CA PHE A 3 0.95 -19.01 -12.07
C PHE A 3 1.72 -17.68 -12.07
N LYS A 4 2.16 -17.22 -10.89
CA LYS A 4 2.88 -15.93 -10.78
C LYS A 4 4.30 -15.99 -11.37
N ARG A 5 4.98 -17.14 -11.26
CA ARG A 5 6.25 -17.39 -11.97
C ARG A 5 6.07 -17.40 -13.49
N GLY A 6 4.94 -17.91 -13.97
CA GLY A 6 4.54 -17.81 -15.38
C GLY A 6 4.38 -16.35 -15.83
N ILE A 7 3.67 -15.52 -15.05
CA ILE A 7 3.54 -14.08 -15.33
C ILE A 7 4.91 -13.38 -15.35
N ASP A 8 5.78 -13.62 -14.36
CA ASP A 8 7.12 -13.01 -14.31
C ASP A 8 7.92 -13.36 -15.58
N THR A 9 7.93 -14.64 -15.95
CA THR A 9 8.66 -15.14 -17.14
C THR A 9 8.14 -14.50 -18.42
N LEU A 10 6.80 -14.51 -18.63
CA LEU A 10 6.17 -13.93 -19.82
C LEU A 10 6.38 -12.42 -19.90
N THR A 11 6.25 -11.72 -18.77
CA THR A 11 6.43 -10.26 -18.71
C THR A 11 7.86 -9.89 -19.09
N ARG A 12 8.86 -10.59 -18.55
CA ARG A 12 10.27 -10.37 -18.92
C ARG A 12 10.56 -10.65 -20.39
N GLN A 13 10.01 -11.73 -20.95
CA GLN A 13 10.22 -12.11 -22.35
C GLN A 13 9.57 -11.12 -23.32
N ARG A 14 8.38 -10.60 -22.98
CA ARG A 14 7.68 -9.60 -23.81
C ARG A 14 8.42 -8.25 -23.82
N GLY A 15 9.03 -7.86 -22.70
CA GLY A 15 9.59 -6.53 -22.54
C GLY A 15 8.51 -5.46 -22.29
N PRO A 16 8.90 -4.19 -22.13
CA PRO A 16 7.97 -3.11 -21.83
C PRO A 16 6.95 -2.93 -22.97
N PRO A 17 5.69 -2.64 -22.66
CA PRO A 17 4.67 -2.43 -23.66
C PRO A 17 4.87 -1.10 -24.40
N LYS A 18 4.20 -0.97 -25.55
CA LYS A 18 4.14 0.30 -26.28
C LYS A 18 3.06 1.20 -25.67
N LEU A 19 3.35 2.50 -25.52
CA LEU A 19 2.44 3.45 -24.86
C LEU A 19 1.20 3.84 -25.69
N ASP A 20 1.20 3.51 -26.98
CA ASP A 20 0.10 3.71 -27.93
C ASP A 20 -0.89 2.53 -27.94
N ASP A 21 -0.58 1.43 -27.25
CA ASP A 21 -1.46 0.28 -27.08
C ASP A 21 -2.05 0.26 -25.66
N GLU A 22 -3.29 0.73 -25.52
CA GLU A 22 -4.00 0.80 -24.23
C GLU A 22 -4.07 -0.56 -23.52
N PHE A 23 -4.34 -1.63 -24.26
CA PHE A 23 -4.48 -2.97 -23.70
C PHE A 23 -3.15 -3.47 -23.14
N ASP A 24 -2.05 -3.22 -23.86
CA ASP A 24 -0.71 -3.62 -23.44
C ASP A 24 -0.25 -2.84 -22.18
N VAL A 25 -0.55 -1.54 -22.13
CA VAL A 25 -0.30 -0.71 -20.94
C VAL A 25 -1.07 -1.23 -19.74
N GLN A 26 -2.37 -1.49 -19.89
CA GLN A 26 -3.20 -1.95 -18.78
C GLN A 26 -2.75 -3.33 -18.28
N LEU A 27 -2.49 -4.27 -19.20
CA LEU A 27 -2.03 -5.61 -18.86
C LEU A 27 -0.69 -5.57 -18.09
N ALA A 28 0.25 -4.74 -18.54
CA ALA A 28 1.53 -4.58 -17.85
C ALA A 28 1.37 -4.03 -16.42
N LEU A 29 0.49 -3.05 -16.23
CA LEU A 29 0.25 -2.43 -14.92
C LEU A 29 -0.56 -3.33 -13.97
N GLU A 30 -1.47 -4.15 -14.49
CA GLU A 30 -2.17 -5.17 -13.71
C GLU A 30 -1.21 -6.31 -13.29
N ASN A 31 -0.38 -6.79 -14.23
CA ASN A 31 0.66 -7.78 -13.93
C ASN A 31 1.66 -7.25 -12.90
N HIS A 32 2.01 -5.96 -12.97
CA HIS A 32 2.87 -5.30 -11.99
C HIS A 32 2.34 -5.45 -10.55
N ALA A 33 1.04 -5.25 -10.32
CA ALA A 33 0.46 -5.44 -8.98
C ALA A 33 0.57 -6.90 -8.48
N ALA A 34 0.41 -7.88 -9.36
CA ALA A 34 0.56 -9.30 -9.03
C ALA A 34 2.02 -9.66 -8.72
N LEU A 35 2.97 -9.09 -9.46
CA LEU A 35 4.41 -9.31 -9.29
C LEU A 35 4.97 -8.63 -8.04
N ILE A 36 4.51 -7.41 -7.69
CA ILE A 36 4.85 -6.77 -6.41
C ILE A 36 4.48 -7.70 -5.26
N CYS A 37 3.27 -8.25 -5.26
CA CYS A 37 2.84 -9.20 -4.23
C CYS A 37 3.75 -10.44 -4.15
N GLN A 38 4.25 -10.92 -5.29
CA GLN A 38 5.20 -12.04 -5.30
C GLN A 38 6.54 -11.62 -4.70
N TRP A 39 7.13 -10.52 -5.17
CA TRP A 39 8.47 -10.10 -4.73
C TRP A 39 8.51 -9.66 -3.27
N THR A 40 7.40 -9.15 -2.74
CA THR A 40 7.25 -8.85 -1.31
C THR A 40 7.31 -10.11 -0.45
N VAL A 41 6.72 -11.23 -0.90
CA VAL A 41 6.60 -12.46 -0.12
C VAL A 41 7.77 -13.41 -0.38
N ASP A 42 8.00 -13.74 -1.65
CA ASP A 42 8.93 -14.78 -2.08
C ASP A 42 10.33 -14.22 -2.40
N GLY A 43 10.48 -12.89 -2.40
CA GLY A 43 11.64 -12.23 -2.98
C GLY A 43 11.63 -12.29 -4.51
N GLY A 44 12.66 -11.70 -5.13
CA GLY A 44 12.82 -11.73 -6.58
C GLY A 44 13.54 -10.51 -7.12
N ASP A 45 13.87 -10.60 -8.41
CA ASP A 45 14.52 -9.53 -9.15
C ASP A 45 13.48 -8.51 -9.64
N ASN A 46 13.46 -7.35 -9.01
CA ASN A 46 12.55 -6.28 -9.35
C ASN A 46 13.01 -5.52 -10.61
N PHE A 47 12.73 -6.10 -11.78
CA PHE A 47 13.16 -5.54 -13.05
C PHE A 47 12.44 -4.24 -13.44
N PHE A 48 11.31 -3.90 -12.81
CA PHE A 48 10.61 -2.62 -13.05
C PHE A 48 11.46 -1.41 -12.63
N LEU A 49 12.45 -1.59 -11.76
CA LEU A 49 13.40 -0.53 -11.38
C LEU A 49 14.53 -0.32 -12.41
N ARG A 50 14.63 -1.15 -13.45
CA ARG A 50 15.71 -1.09 -14.46
C ARG A 50 15.17 -0.63 -15.81
N SER A 51 16.03 -0.01 -16.61
CA SER A 51 15.71 0.24 -18.01
C SER A 51 15.55 -1.10 -18.75
N PRO A 52 14.57 -1.22 -19.67
CA PRO A 52 13.66 -0.18 -20.16
C PRO A 52 12.34 -0.05 -19.38
N TRP A 53 12.07 -0.93 -18.42
CA TRP A 53 10.79 -0.97 -17.69
C TRP A 53 10.55 0.25 -16.80
N LYS A 54 11.60 0.79 -16.18
CA LYS A 54 11.51 2.01 -15.38
C LYS A 54 10.94 3.17 -16.19
N GLU A 55 11.45 3.36 -17.41
CA GLU A 55 11.01 4.43 -18.33
C GLU A 55 9.56 4.21 -18.79
N PHE A 56 9.15 2.96 -18.99
CA PHE A 56 7.76 2.65 -19.29
C PHE A 56 6.84 3.06 -18.13
N VAL A 57 7.14 2.60 -16.91
CA VAL A 57 6.33 2.91 -15.72
C VAL A 57 6.25 4.42 -15.48
N ASP A 58 7.36 5.14 -15.65
CA ASP A 58 7.39 6.59 -15.51
C ASP A 58 6.55 7.32 -16.57
N ARG A 59 6.53 6.83 -17.82
CA ARG A 59 5.74 7.44 -18.91
C ARG A 59 4.28 7.03 -18.91
N ALA A 60 3.93 5.82 -18.46
CA ALA A 60 2.55 5.32 -18.46
C ALA A 60 1.61 6.21 -17.63
N ALA A 61 2.11 6.82 -16.55
CA ALA A 61 1.35 7.75 -15.72
C ALA A 61 1.02 9.09 -16.40
N VAL A 62 1.67 9.42 -17.52
CA VAL A 62 1.56 10.73 -18.19
C VAL A 62 1.01 10.58 -19.61
N SER A 63 1.53 9.62 -20.36
CA SER A 63 1.43 9.59 -21.83
C SER A 63 0.70 8.36 -22.37
N ALA A 64 0.10 7.52 -21.52
CA ALA A 64 -0.66 6.36 -21.99
C ALA A 64 -1.89 6.83 -22.78
N VAL A 65 -1.95 6.45 -24.06
CA VAL A 65 -3.07 6.75 -24.96
C VAL A 65 -4.25 5.84 -24.61
N GLY A 66 -5.49 6.34 -24.76
CA GLY A 66 -6.71 5.59 -24.45
C GLY A 66 -7.09 5.51 -22.96
N VAL A 67 -6.10 5.63 -22.07
CA VAL A 67 -6.33 5.59 -20.62
C VAL A 67 -7.03 6.85 -20.11
N SER A 68 -8.08 6.68 -19.31
CA SER A 68 -8.81 7.80 -18.68
C SER A 68 -7.93 8.61 -17.72
N GLU A 69 -8.19 9.91 -17.58
CA GLU A 69 -7.43 10.77 -16.66
C GLU A 69 -7.48 10.29 -15.20
N LYS A 70 -8.62 9.76 -14.75
CA LYS A 70 -8.74 9.18 -13.40
C LYS A 70 -7.84 7.96 -13.22
N ARG A 71 -7.71 7.13 -14.26
CA ARG A 71 -6.84 5.96 -14.23
C ARG A 71 -5.36 6.35 -14.29
N LYS A 72 -4.99 7.40 -15.02
CA LYS A 72 -3.65 7.99 -14.99
C LYS A 72 -3.29 8.51 -13.59
N ASP A 73 -4.23 9.17 -12.91
CA ASP A 73 -4.05 9.61 -11.52
C ASP A 73 -3.72 8.42 -10.59
N VAL A 74 -4.40 7.28 -10.77
CA VAL A 74 -4.09 6.03 -10.05
C VAL A 74 -2.68 5.54 -10.37
N TYR A 75 -2.28 5.53 -11.64
CA TYR A 75 -0.93 5.10 -12.06
C TYR A 75 0.18 6.01 -11.53
N ALA A 76 -0.09 7.31 -11.40
CA ALA A 76 0.86 8.27 -10.84
C ALA A 76 1.27 7.94 -9.40
N ILE A 77 0.38 7.32 -8.61
CA ILE A 77 0.68 6.79 -7.27
C ILE A 77 1.15 5.34 -7.34
N GLY A 78 0.49 4.51 -8.16
CA GLY A 78 0.78 3.08 -8.30
C GLY A 78 2.23 2.77 -8.67
N ARG A 79 2.88 3.65 -9.46
CA ARG A 79 4.29 3.52 -9.83
C ARG A 79 5.28 3.57 -8.66
N TYR A 80 4.87 3.98 -7.46
CA TYR A 80 5.78 3.97 -6.32
C TYR A 80 5.82 2.58 -5.64
N TYR A 81 4.79 1.76 -5.84
CA TYR A 81 4.73 0.41 -5.26
C TYR A 81 5.81 -0.54 -5.78
N VAL A 82 6.43 -0.25 -6.92
CA VAL A 82 7.61 -0.99 -7.38
C VAL A 82 8.78 -0.84 -6.40
N TYR A 83 8.93 0.26 -5.67
CA TYR A 83 10.01 0.39 -4.69
C TYR A 83 9.80 -0.48 -3.44
N TRP A 84 8.55 -0.85 -3.15
CA TRP A 84 8.19 -1.49 -1.88
C TRP A 84 8.92 -2.82 -1.61
N PRO A 85 8.97 -3.81 -2.52
CA PRO A 85 9.73 -5.03 -2.29
C PRO A 85 11.22 -4.78 -2.00
N SER A 86 11.83 -3.82 -2.71
CA SER A 86 13.23 -3.46 -2.52
C SER A 86 13.48 -2.81 -1.15
N LEU A 87 12.58 -1.93 -0.69
CA LEU A 87 12.64 -1.37 0.65
C LEU A 87 12.55 -2.47 1.71
N LEU A 88 11.61 -3.42 1.57
CA LEU A 88 11.48 -4.54 2.50
C LEU A 88 12.74 -5.41 2.57
N GLN A 89 13.40 -5.65 1.43
CA GLN A 89 14.68 -6.37 1.40
C GLN A 89 15.80 -5.61 2.11
N ASP A 90 15.89 -4.29 1.91
CA ASP A 90 16.89 -3.45 2.59
C ASP A 90 16.66 -3.41 4.11
N PHE A 91 15.40 -3.37 4.57
CA PHE A 91 15.06 -3.51 5.99
C PHE A 91 15.40 -4.89 6.55
N LYS A 92 15.16 -5.97 5.81
CA LYS A 92 15.56 -7.33 6.24
C LYS A 92 17.07 -7.43 6.43
N ARG A 93 17.86 -6.81 5.54
CA ARG A 93 19.32 -6.71 5.68
C ARG A 93 19.71 -5.90 6.90
N LEU A 94 19.10 -4.73 7.09
CA LEU A 94 19.32 -3.87 8.26
C LEU A 94 19.07 -4.62 9.57
N ASN A 95 17.95 -5.34 9.68
CA ASN A 95 17.57 -6.08 10.88
C ASN A 95 18.45 -7.31 11.13
N SER A 96 19.15 -7.80 10.11
CA SER A 96 20.09 -8.93 10.21
C SER A 96 21.53 -8.47 10.50
N GLU A 97 21.81 -7.17 10.39
CA GLU A 97 23.14 -6.60 10.60
C GLU A 97 23.48 -6.58 12.10
N ARG A 98 24.66 -7.12 12.44
CA ARG A 98 25.15 -7.24 13.82
C ARG A 98 26.18 -6.16 14.16
N ASP A 99 26.86 -5.62 13.15
CA ASP A 99 27.80 -4.52 13.34
C ASP A 99 27.04 -3.20 13.49
N GLU A 100 27.06 -2.61 14.70
CA GLU A 100 26.31 -1.40 15.02
C GLU A 100 26.66 -0.21 14.11
N PRO A 101 27.94 0.13 13.84
CA PRO A 101 28.28 1.20 12.90
C PRO A 101 27.70 0.97 11.50
N THR A 102 27.80 -0.25 10.96
CA THR A 102 27.24 -0.60 9.66
C THR A 102 25.71 -0.52 9.67
N ARG A 103 25.07 -1.02 10.74
CA ARG A 103 23.61 -0.94 10.92
C ARG A 103 23.13 0.51 10.95
N MET A 104 23.82 1.39 11.67
CA MET A 104 23.47 2.82 11.71
C MET A 104 23.62 3.49 10.35
N ALA A 105 24.71 3.25 9.63
CA ALA A 105 24.93 3.80 8.30
C ALA A 105 23.86 3.32 7.30
N GLN A 106 23.46 2.04 7.38
CA GLN A 106 22.37 1.49 6.59
C GLN A 106 21.02 2.13 6.94
N ALA A 107 20.73 2.32 8.23
CA ALA A 107 19.51 2.97 8.70
C ALA A 107 19.40 4.42 8.21
N GLU A 108 20.50 5.19 8.29
CA GLU A 108 20.55 6.56 7.77
C GLU A 108 20.35 6.64 6.26
N ARG A 109 20.99 5.74 5.50
CA ARG A 109 20.81 5.67 4.05
C ARG A 109 19.37 5.32 3.70
N LEU A 110 18.80 4.30 4.34
CA LEU A 110 17.44 3.85 4.09
C LEU A 110 16.43 4.92 4.51
N GLY A 111 16.66 5.62 5.62
CA GLY A 111 15.84 6.72 6.09
C GLY A 111 15.77 7.86 5.09
N ARG A 112 16.89 8.22 4.46
CA ARG A 112 16.91 9.22 3.37
C ARG A 112 16.11 8.77 2.16
N ILE A 113 16.23 7.51 1.76
CA ILE A 113 15.50 6.95 0.60
C ILE A 113 13.99 6.95 0.86
N VAL A 114 13.56 6.39 2.00
CA VAL A 114 12.13 6.31 2.36
C VAL A 114 11.54 7.71 2.52
N SER A 115 12.25 8.64 3.16
CA SER A 115 11.79 10.02 3.32
C SER A 115 11.65 10.74 1.99
N ALA A 116 12.60 10.57 1.07
CA ALA A 116 12.52 11.17 -0.26
C ALA A 116 11.31 10.63 -1.06
N LEU A 117 11.07 9.31 -1.00
CA LEU A 117 9.91 8.70 -1.63
C LEU A 117 8.58 9.17 -0.99
N ASP A 118 8.52 9.30 0.33
CA ASP A 118 7.33 9.80 1.04
C ASP A 118 7.02 11.25 0.62
N VAL A 119 8.03 12.13 0.58
CA VAL A 119 7.87 13.53 0.13
C VAL A 119 7.33 13.59 -1.31
N ASP A 120 7.92 12.83 -2.23
CA ASP A 120 7.51 12.80 -3.63
C ASP A 120 6.08 12.27 -3.80
N VAL A 121 5.71 11.22 -3.07
CA VAL A 121 4.36 10.65 -3.14
C VAL A 121 3.34 11.57 -2.51
N ARG A 122 3.64 12.20 -1.36
CA ARG A 122 2.74 13.17 -0.73
C ARG A 122 2.49 14.37 -1.63
N ALA A 123 3.54 14.95 -2.21
CA ALA A 123 3.39 16.10 -3.12
C ALA A 123 2.44 15.80 -4.29
N LYS A 124 2.50 14.58 -4.85
CA LYS A 124 1.59 14.14 -5.92
C LYS A 124 0.22 13.75 -5.39
N GLY A 125 0.16 12.93 -4.34
CA GLY A 125 -1.05 12.40 -3.74
C GLY A 125 -1.96 13.48 -3.20
N ASP A 126 -1.42 14.47 -2.49
CA ASP A 126 -2.18 15.60 -1.96
C ASP A 126 -2.80 16.42 -3.10
N CYS A 127 -2.05 16.71 -4.15
CA CYS A 127 -2.55 17.41 -5.34
C CYS A 127 -3.68 16.62 -6.05
N LEU A 128 -3.51 15.32 -6.23
CA LEU A 128 -4.50 14.45 -6.87
C LEU A 128 -5.77 14.28 -6.02
N LEU A 129 -5.62 14.16 -4.70
CA LEU A 129 -6.76 14.11 -3.80
C LEU A 129 -7.49 15.45 -3.75
N GLU A 130 -6.79 16.58 -3.69
CA GLU A 130 -7.41 17.90 -3.76
C GLU A 130 -8.23 18.07 -5.04
N LYS A 131 -7.69 17.65 -6.19
CA LYS A 131 -8.42 17.58 -7.46
C LYS A 131 -9.67 16.70 -7.34
N ALA A 132 -9.56 15.51 -6.77
CA ALA A 132 -10.69 14.59 -6.61
C ALA A 132 -11.79 15.14 -5.68
N TYR A 133 -11.42 15.87 -4.61
CA TYR A 133 -12.36 16.58 -3.73
C TYR A 133 -13.06 17.73 -4.46
N LYS A 134 -12.31 18.58 -5.18
CA LYS A 134 -12.86 19.71 -5.95
C LYS A 134 -13.85 19.25 -7.03
N LEU A 135 -13.54 18.14 -7.71
CA LEU A 135 -14.42 17.52 -8.71
C LEU A 135 -15.58 16.73 -8.09
N GLY A 136 -15.65 16.64 -6.75
CA GLY A 136 -16.69 15.89 -6.04
C GLY A 136 -16.66 14.38 -6.28
N SER A 137 -15.54 13.85 -6.76
CA SER A 137 -15.36 12.39 -6.96
C SER A 137 -15.09 11.65 -5.63
N ILE A 138 -14.65 12.39 -4.61
CA ILE A 138 -14.54 11.94 -3.22
C ILE A 138 -15.19 13.04 -2.37
N LYS A 139 -16.12 12.68 -1.49
CA LYS A 139 -16.76 13.63 -0.56
C LYS A 139 -16.82 13.02 0.83
N GLN A 140 -16.30 13.72 1.84
CA GLN A 140 -16.48 13.30 3.22
C GLN A 140 -17.89 13.68 3.70
N ARG A 141 -18.58 12.76 4.36
CA ARG A 141 -19.86 13.01 5.03
C ARG A 141 -19.82 12.51 6.47
N ALA A 142 -20.64 13.14 7.31
CA ALA A 142 -20.91 12.60 8.64
C ALA A 142 -21.62 11.24 8.51
N ASP A 143 -21.13 10.25 9.24
CA ASP A 143 -21.76 8.94 9.37
C ASP A 143 -21.63 8.43 10.81
N PRO A 144 -22.68 8.60 11.65
CA PRO A 144 -22.65 8.18 13.04
C PRO A 144 -22.60 6.65 13.20
N LYS A 145 -22.75 5.87 12.13
CA LYS A 145 -22.65 4.41 12.17
C LYS A 145 -21.19 3.92 12.14
N THR A 146 -20.27 4.78 11.71
CA THR A 146 -18.84 4.47 11.73
C THR A 146 -18.23 4.93 13.06
N PRO A 147 -17.22 4.23 13.60
CA PRO A 147 -16.53 4.68 14.82
C PRO A 147 -15.82 6.03 14.67
N ILE A 148 -15.57 6.47 13.43
CA ILE A 148 -14.93 7.75 13.10
C ILE A 148 -15.96 8.89 13.09
N GLY A 149 -17.25 8.56 13.00
CA GLY A 149 -18.32 9.53 12.78
C GLY A 149 -18.37 10.10 11.36
N ALA A 150 -17.62 9.53 10.41
CA ALA A 150 -17.53 9.99 9.03
C ALA A 150 -17.25 8.86 8.03
N ARG A 151 -17.63 9.09 6.78
CA ARG A 151 -17.36 8.21 5.64
C ARG A 151 -17.01 9.00 4.39
N TYR A 152 -16.46 8.33 3.39
CA TYR A 152 -16.37 8.86 2.03
C TYR A 152 -17.51 8.36 1.14
N ASP A 153 -18.21 9.31 0.52
CA ASP A 153 -18.99 9.06 -0.68
C ASP A 153 -18.03 9.11 -1.88
N ILE A 154 -17.92 8.00 -2.61
CA ILE A 154 -16.96 7.83 -3.70
C ILE A 154 -17.70 7.63 -5.02
N ALA A 155 -17.33 8.39 -6.04
CA ALA A 155 -18.03 8.38 -7.32
C ALA A 155 -17.73 7.14 -8.19
N CYS A 156 -16.53 6.57 -8.08
CA CYS A 156 -16.11 5.42 -8.89
C CYS A 156 -14.89 4.70 -8.29
N LEU A 157 -14.64 3.48 -8.78
CA LEU A 157 -13.54 2.63 -8.31
C LEU A 157 -12.16 3.28 -8.45
N ASP A 158 -11.91 4.06 -9.51
CA ASP A 158 -10.62 4.76 -9.69
C ASP A 158 -10.36 5.77 -8.56
N SER A 159 -11.41 6.45 -8.09
CA SER A 159 -11.29 7.42 -6.99
C SER A 159 -11.05 6.72 -5.65
N LEU A 160 -11.68 5.55 -5.43
CA LEU A 160 -11.38 4.69 -4.29
C LEU A 160 -9.94 4.21 -4.34
N GLN A 161 -9.50 3.72 -5.51
CA GLN A 161 -8.15 3.17 -5.70
C GLN A 161 -7.09 4.25 -5.48
N LEU A 162 -7.29 5.46 -6.02
CA LEU A 162 -6.40 6.60 -5.77
C LEU A 162 -6.24 6.89 -4.27
N LEU A 163 -7.36 7.05 -3.55
CA LEU A 163 -7.35 7.36 -2.11
C LEU A 163 -6.68 6.26 -1.31
N VAL A 164 -7.09 5.01 -1.51
CA VAL A 164 -6.57 3.89 -0.73
C VAL A 164 -5.11 3.62 -1.05
N SER A 165 -4.69 3.68 -2.31
CA SER A 165 -3.28 3.52 -2.69
C SER A 165 -2.41 4.64 -2.11
N TYR A 166 -2.88 5.89 -2.13
CA TYR A 166 -2.14 6.99 -1.51
C TYR A 166 -2.01 6.80 0.02
N ALA A 167 -3.13 6.58 0.71
CA ALA A 167 -3.14 6.40 2.15
C ALA A 167 -2.32 5.18 2.58
N MET A 168 -2.41 4.06 1.87
CA MET A 168 -1.63 2.86 2.15
C MET A 168 -0.13 3.12 1.99
N TRP A 169 0.31 3.78 0.90
CA TRP A 169 1.72 4.12 0.72
C TRP A 169 2.24 5.02 1.85
N ALA A 170 1.46 6.04 2.23
CA ALA A 170 1.81 6.95 3.31
C ALA A 170 1.93 6.20 4.65
N VAL A 171 1.05 5.23 4.94
CA VAL A 171 1.16 4.37 6.13
C VAL A 171 2.44 3.53 6.10
N ILE A 172 2.77 2.90 4.96
CA ILE A 172 4.01 2.10 4.80
C ILE A 172 5.23 2.97 5.12
N CYS A 173 5.37 4.10 4.45
CA CYS A 173 6.53 4.99 4.64
C CYS A 173 6.60 5.52 6.06
N ASN A 174 5.46 5.95 6.63
CA ASN A 174 5.40 6.43 8.00
C ASN A 174 5.90 5.39 9.01
N ARG A 175 5.43 4.13 8.90
CA ARG A 175 5.83 3.05 9.81
C ARG A 175 7.29 2.62 9.60
N MET A 176 7.78 2.63 8.36
CA MET A 176 9.20 2.44 8.05
C MET A 176 10.08 3.53 8.68
N ILE A 177 9.72 4.80 8.51
CA ILE A 177 10.44 5.94 9.11
C ILE A 177 10.42 5.85 10.64
N HIS A 178 9.26 5.54 11.22
CA HIS A 178 9.14 5.32 12.66
C HIS A 178 10.13 4.24 13.14
N HIS A 179 10.18 3.09 12.44
CA HIS A 179 11.09 2.01 12.80
C HIS A 179 12.57 2.41 12.68
N LEU A 180 12.95 3.10 11.61
CA LEU A 180 14.33 3.59 11.42
C LEU A 180 14.76 4.56 12.53
N ARG A 181 13.86 5.44 12.97
CA ARG A 181 14.14 6.33 14.11
C ARG A 181 14.43 5.54 15.38
N MET A 182 13.68 4.47 15.63
CA MET A 182 13.92 3.58 16.78
C MET A 182 15.28 2.89 16.68
N VAL A 183 15.65 2.40 15.49
CA VAL A 183 16.98 1.81 15.24
C VAL A 183 18.08 2.83 15.53
N GLN A 184 17.89 4.09 15.11
CA GLN A 184 18.84 5.19 15.34
C GLN A 184 18.84 5.73 16.79
N GLY A 185 18.06 5.16 17.71
CA GLY A 185 17.94 5.65 19.08
C GLY A 185 17.29 7.04 19.20
N LEU A 186 16.57 7.49 18.17
CA LEU A 186 15.88 8.77 18.17
C LEU A 186 14.55 8.65 18.92
N ALA A 187 14.16 9.73 19.60
CA ALA A 187 12.88 9.79 20.29
C ALA A 187 11.69 9.57 19.33
N PRO A 188 10.60 8.91 19.80
CA PRO A 188 9.34 8.81 19.07
C PRO A 188 8.87 10.18 18.59
N SER A 189 8.25 10.22 17.40
CA SER A 189 7.77 11.47 16.80
C SER A 189 6.25 11.53 16.88
N PRO A 190 5.67 12.39 17.73
CA PRO A 190 4.21 12.52 17.86
C PRO A 190 3.52 12.89 16.54
N SER A 191 4.21 13.63 15.66
CA SER A 191 3.69 13.97 14.33
C SER A 191 3.59 12.75 13.43
N LEU A 192 4.55 11.82 13.49
CA LEU A 192 4.45 10.57 12.74
C LEU A 192 3.27 9.72 13.21
N ASP A 193 3.01 9.63 14.51
CA ASP A 193 1.88 8.85 15.02
C ASP A 193 0.54 9.48 14.71
N LYS A 194 0.47 10.82 14.75
CA LYS A 194 -0.71 11.57 14.31
C LYS A 194 -0.99 11.34 12.81
N ASP A 195 0.02 11.46 11.96
CA ASP A 195 -0.09 11.22 10.52
C ASP A 195 -0.52 9.78 10.23
N HIS A 196 0.09 8.81 10.90
CA HIS A 196 -0.26 7.40 10.79
C HIS A 196 -1.76 7.19 11.06
N ARG A 197 -2.26 7.70 12.19
CA ARG A 197 -3.66 7.56 12.56
C ARG A 197 -4.58 8.25 11.54
N ASN A 198 -4.19 9.41 11.02
CA ASN A 198 -4.97 10.12 10.01
C ASN A 198 -5.09 9.31 8.71
N PHE A 199 -4.01 8.74 8.18
CA PHE A 199 -4.07 7.92 6.98
C PHE A 199 -4.83 6.61 7.20
N CYS A 200 -4.68 5.97 8.36
CA CYS A 200 -5.48 4.80 8.72
C CYS A 200 -6.99 5.13 8.71
N ARG A 201 -7.39 6.25 9.33
CA ARG A 201 -8.79 6.71 9.30
C ARG A 201 -9.30 6.98 7.89
N GLN A 202 -8.48 7.49 6.98
CA GLN A 202 -8.88 7.66 5.58
C GLN A 202 -9.24 6.32 4.91
N ILE A 203 -8.46 5.26 5.17
CA ILE A 203 -8.75 3.91 4.67
C ILE A 203 -10.08 3.42 5.25
N TRP A 204 -10.31 3.62 6.55
CA TRP A 204 -11.52 3.14 7.23
C TRP A 204 -12.79 3.88 6.78
N MET A 205 -12.70 5.18 6.50
CA MET A 205 -13.82 5.95 5.94
C MET A 205 -14.29 5.43 4.56
N CYS A 206 -13.48 4.62 3.88
CA CYS A 206 -13.86 3.98 2.62
C CYS A 206 -14.66 2.68 2.81
N ILE A 207 -14.67 2.08 4.01
CA ILE A 207 -15.28 0.77 4.28
C ILE A 207 -16.75 0.71 3.84
N PRO A 208 -17.62 1.71 4.13
CA PRO A 208 -19.01 1.68 3.70
C PRO A 208 -19.16 1.54 2.17
N TYR A 209 -18.37 2.29 1.40
CA TYR A 209 -18.38 2.17 -0.06
C TYR A 209 -17.85 0.81 -0.53
N ILE A 210 -16.79 0.29 0.08
CA ILE A 210 -16.24 -1.03 -0.29
C ILE A 210 -17.27 -2.15 -0.03
N GLN A 211 -18.04 -2.06 1.05
CA GLN A 211 -19.11 -3.00 1.36
C GLN A 211 -20.19 -3.04 0.26
N GLU A 212 -20.52 -1.88 -0.33
CA GLU A 212 -21.49 -1.77 -1.42
C GLU A 212 -21.01 -2.41 -2.74
N LEU A 213 -19.70 -2.50 -2.97
CA LEU A 213 -19.11 -3.09 -4.18
C LEU A 213 -19.18 -4.63 -4.23
N GLY A 214 -19.64 -5.27 -3.15
CA GLY A 214 -19.77 -6.73 -3.05
C GLY A 214 -18.49 -7.46 -2.65
N GLY A 215 -18.61 -8.78 -2.47
CA GLY A 215 -17.57 -9.62 -1.87
C GLY A 215 -16.27 -9.70 -2.67
N THR A 216 -16.36 -9.86 -4.00
CA THR A 216 -15.19 -10.01 -4.87
C THR A 216 -14.31 -8.76 -4.89
N THR A 217 -14.90 -7.57 -4.89
CA THR A 217 -14.15 -6.31 -4.91
C THR A 217 -13.52 -6.01 -3.55
N SER A 218 -14.22 -6.34 -2.46
CA SER A 218 -13.72 -6.18 -1.08
C SER A 218 -12.40 -6.93 -0.82
N ILE A 219 -12.18 -8.04 -1.53
CA ILE A 219 -10.93 -8.83 -1.48
C ILE A 219 -9.71 -7.98 -1.84
N LEU A 220 -9.83 -7.02 -2.76
CA LEU A 220 -8.70 -6.20 -3.21
C LEU A 220 -8.23 -5.22 -2.12
N PHE A 221 -9.07 -4.93 -1.13
CA PHE A 221 -8.83 -3.93 -0.09
C PHE A 221 -8.38 -4.53 1.26
N VAL A 222 -8.17 -5.84 1.33
CA VAL A 222 -7.71 -6.52 2.56
C VAL A 222 -6.35 -6.01 3.03
N ALA A 223 -5.39 -5.81 2.13
CA ALA A 223 -4.04 -5.41 2.51
C ALA A 223 -3.99 -3.99 3.14
N PRO A 224 -4.64 -2.96 2.56
CA PRO A 224 -4.81 -1.67 3.22
C PRO A 224 -5.45 -1.76 4.61
N LEU A 225 -6.48 -2.59 4.78
CA LEU A 225 -7.16 -2.76 6.07
C LEU A 225 -6.21 -3.35 7.11
N TYR A 226 -5.47 -4.39 6.75
CA TYR A 226 -4.52 -5.03 7.66
C TYR A 226 -3.46 -4.03 8.12
N LEU A 227 -2.86 -3.32 7.15
CA LEU A 227 -1.85 -2.32 7.41
C LEU A 227 -2.38 -1.20 8.34
N SER A 228 -3.64 -0.80 8.15
CA SER A 228 -4.26 0.26 8.94
C SER A 228 -4.75 -0.18 10.33
N TYR A 229 -4.81 -1.48 10.61
CA TYR A 229 -5.40 -2.02 11.85
C TYR A 229 -4.67 -1.53 13.09
N GLU A 230 -3.33 -1.43 13.05
CA GLU A 230 -2.53 -0.87 14.16
C GLU A 230 -2.82 0.61 14.46
N GLY A 231 -3.47 1.33 13.55
CA GLY A 231 -3.92 2.70 13.78
C GLY A 231 -5.14 2.80 14.70
N ALA A 232 -5.86 1.70 14.92
CA ALA A 232 -7.05 1.66 15.75
C ALA A 232 -6.65 1.58 17.23
N THR A 233 -6.71 2.72 17.91
CA THR A 233 -6.35 2.79 19.33
C THR A 233 -7.57 2.64 20.23
N GLU A 234 -8.76 2.96 19.74
CA GLU A 234 -10.01 2.82 20.48
C GLU A 234 -10.66 1.45 20.23
N GLU A 235 -11.25 0.86 21.27
CA GLU A 235 -11.85 -0.48 21.17
C GLU A 235 -12.97 -0.56 20.13
N LEU A 236 -13.75 0.52 19.97
CA LEU A 236 -14.78 0.61 18.92
C LEU A 236 -14.18 0.62 17.51
N GLU A 237 -13.05 1.31 17.31
CA GLU A 237 -12.33 1.30 16.03
C GLU A 237 -11.81 -0.12 15.72
N LYS A 238 -11.18 -0.77 16.71
CA LYS A 238 -10.64 -2.14 16.56
C LYS A 238 -11.74 -3.14 16.22
N GLN A 239 -12.82 -3.15 17.00
CA GLN A 239 -13.94 -4.07 16.80
C GLN A 239 -14.56 -3.90 15.41
N TYR A 240 -14.81 -2.65 14.99
CA TYR A 240 -15.36 -2.34 13.67
C TYR A 240 -14.50 -2.89 12.53
N LEU A 241 -13.17 -2.69 12.61
CA LEU A 241 -12.25 -3.19 11.59
C LEU A 241 -12.14 -4.71 11.62
N PHE A 242 -12.08 -5.30 12.82
CA PHE A 242 -11.95 -6.73 13.01
C PHE A 242 -13.18 -7.49 12.47
N ASP A 243 -14.39 -6.98 12.71
CA ASP A 243 -15.62 -7.54 12.16
C ASP A 243 -15.61 -7.53 10.63
N TYR A 244 -15.21 -6.40 10.04
CA TYR A 244 -15.14 -6.27 8.59
C TYR A 244 -14.06 -7.19 7.98
N ILE A 245 -12.87 -7.25 8.58
CA ILE A 245 -11.79 -8.16 8.16
C ILE A 245 -12.26 -9.63 8.23
N THR A 246 -12.98 -10.00 9.29
CA THR A 246 -13.55 -11.34 9.46
C THR A 246 -14.54 -11.66 8.36
N GLU A 247 -15.43 -10.72 8.04
CA GLU A 247 -16.42 -10.87 6.97
C GLU A 247 -15.74 -11.09 5.60
N VAL A 248 -14.75 -10.26 5.24
CA VAL A 248 -14.03 -10.36 3.96
C VAL A 248 -13.22 -11.66 3.90
N THR A 249 -12.62 -12.09 5.02
CA THR A 249 -11.86 -13.33 5.10
C THR A 249 -12.77 -14.55 4.91
N ARG A 250 -13.97 -14.55 5.50
CA ARG A 250 -14.99 -15.58 5.28
C ARG A 250 -15.41 -15.67 3.82
N LYS A 251 -15.63 -14.51 3.16
CA LYS A 251 -15.96 -14.44 1.72
C LYS A 251 -14.87 -14.98 0.81
N ARG A 252 -13.60 -14.98 1.24
CA ARG A 252 -12.46 -15.60 0.52
C ARG A 252 -12.40 -17.13 0.63
N GLY A 253 -13.32 -17.76 1.35
CA GLY A 253 -13.29 -19.21 1.61
C GLY A 253 -12.17 -19.64 2.57
N ARG A 254 -11.49 -18.69 3.22
CA ARG A 254 -10.52 -18.98 4.29
C ARG A 254 -11.25 -18.93 5.62
N LEU A 255 -11.75 -20.07 6.10
CA LEU A 255 -12.19 -20.19 7.47
C LEU A 255 -10.96 -20.32 8.36
N MET A 256 -10.66 -19.30 9.15
CA MET A 256 -9.82 -19.49 10.32
C MET A 256 -10.73 -19.82 11.49
N GLU A 257 -10.56 -21.02 12.04
CA GLU A 257 -11.39 -21.54 13.14
C GLU A 257 -11.20 -20.76 14.45
N ASN A 258 -10.16 -19.93 14.55
CA ASN A 258 -9.84 -19.16 15.74
C ASN A 258 -9.63 -17.67 15.44
N LEU A 259 -10.46 -16.82 16.06
CA LEU A 259 -10.44 -15.36 15.92
C LEU A 259 -9.14 -14.71 16.44
N GLN A 260 -8.53 -15.25 17.49
CA GLN A 260 -7.23 -14.75 18.00
C GLN A 260 -6.11 -15.02 16.99
N ASN A 261 -6.20 -16.12 16.24
CA ASN A 261 -5.26 -16.37 15.15
C ASN A 261 -5.45 -15.39 13.99
N LEU A 262 -6.67 -14.89 13.78
CA LEU A 262 -6.95 -13.84 12.79
C LEU A 262 -6.35 -12.51 13.16
N GLU A 263 -6.55 -12.04 14.39
CA GLU A 263 -5.99 -10.76 14.81
C GLU A 263 -4.46 -10.78 14.77
N ARG A 264 -3.85 -11.85 15.27
CA ARG A 264 -2.40 -12.03 15.20
C ARG A 264 -1.91 -12.08 13.74
N LEU A 265 -2.63 -12.75 12.85
CA LEU A 265 -2.29 -12.77 11.42
C LEU A 265 -2.36 -11.35 10.82
N VAL A 266 -3.39 -10.58 11.15
CA VAL A 266 -3.57 -9.20 10.68
C VAL A 266 -2.39 -8.33 11.11
N LEU A 267 -2.07 -8.34 12.41
CA LEU A 267 -0.96 -7.56 12.97
C LEU A 267 0.40 -7.99 12.40
N ASN A 268 0.67 -9.29 12.33
CA ASN A 268 1.91 -9.80 11.75
C ASN A 268 2.06 -9.41 10.28
N THR A 269 0.97 -9.48 9.52
CA THR A 269 0.96 -9.08 8.11
C THR A 269 1.20 -7.57 7.98
N ALA A 270 0.56 -6.74 8.81
CA ALA A 270 0.76 -5.29 8.84
C ALA A 270 2.22 -4.91 9.14
N ARG A 271 2.81 -5.58 10.13
CA ARG A 271 4.22 -5.42 10.50
C ARG A 271 5.15 -5.84 9.37
N ALA A 272 4.92 -7.00 8.75
CA ALA A 272 5.68 -7.48 7.60
C ALA A 272 5.62 -6.50 6.42
N MET A 273 4.43 -6.00 6.11
CA MET A 273 4.20 -5.00 5.06
C MET A 273 4.91 -3.67 5.32
N ALA A 274 5.17 -3.33 6.58
CA ALA A 274 5.87 -2.11 7.00
C ALA A 274 7.31 -2.36 7.45
N ALA A 275 7.89 -3.52 7.13
CA ALA A 275 9.26 -3.89 7.47
C ALA A 275 9.59 -3.93 8.97
N ARG A 276 8.60 -4.25 9.81
CA ARG A 276 8.69 -4.34 11.28
C ARG A 276 8.48 -5.76 11.79
N GLU A 277 8.91 -6.78 11.06
CA GLU A 277 8.90 -8.15 11.60
C GLU A 277 9.76 -8.18 12.88
N GLU A 278 9.13 -8.47 14.01
CA GLU A 278 9.87 -8.82 15.23
C GLU A 278 10.70 -10.06 14.90
N LEU A 279 12.02 -9.98 15.12
CA LEU A 279 12.87 -11.16 15.14
C LEU A 279 12.24 -12.10 16.15
N ALA A 280 11.73 -13.24 15.69
CA ALA A 280 11.36 -14.33 16.57
C ALA A 280 12.60 -14.67 17.41
N HIS A 281 12.55 -14.30 18.69
CA HIS A 281 13.47 -14.78 19.70
C HIS A 281 13.06 -16.19 20.13
#